data_AF-A0A1B1DWJ9-F1
#
_entry.id   AF-A0A1B1DWJ9-F1
#
_cell.length_a   1.000
_cell.length_b   1.000
_cell.length_c   1.000
_cell.angle_alpha   90.00
_cell.angle_beta   90.00
_cell.angle_gamma   90.00
#
_symmetry.space_group_name_H-M   'P 1'
#
loop_
_entity.id
_entity.type
_entity.pdbx_description
1 polymer ?
#
loop_
_entity_poly.entity_id
_entity_poly.type
_entity_poly.pdbx_seq_one_letter_code
_entity_poly.pdbx_strand_id
1 'polypeptide(L)'
;MKGVKLRPTFCSLQMRSFNTALIKSKIDTLENYAKKNQLHKLRMNDLFDVLKLSKTEEDYKLSLHLLNLYYNFGRNLNTQQDVNLFFIFILRTKQLSEAKELLKYFNGWLLCPPSNKYILLCMEEFLKKKKFYDVREIFSFIRQNSQIKLESSFYAVTIKAMLMLEKNSFEEAMIIYDDSYDMSIYLTNEIHNFLLEKSLYVYHTVKEMKPENEELLEKCKGNVEKIIIRLINELIKNRTSIKLSSKTLSLFAWANMYFDVNEIIKKANHDLVDVQACNTWLDILKLSCLYNQIPECHCSPFSEEFKTVLRRMKDDEDAARALEYIDIYFHEE
;
A
#
# COMPACT_ATOMS: atom_id res chain seq x y z
N MET A 1 8.50 5.60 47.65
CA MET A 1 7.65 4.78 46.76
C MET A 1 8.52 3.73 46.08
N LYS A 2 8.20 2.45 46.27
CA LYS A 2 8.99 1.32 45.74
C LYS A 2 8.81 1.22 44.23
N GLY A 3 9.92 1.14 43.49
CA GLY A 3 9.94 0.99 42.05
C GLY A 3 9.23 -0.29 41.60
N VAL A 4 8.34 -0.13 40.62
CA VAL A 4 7.65 -1.24 39.94
C VAL A 4 8.67 -1.96 39.07
N LYS A 5 9.12 -3.14 39.50
CA LYS A 5 9.82 -4.09 38.64
C LYS A 5 8.81 -4.65 37.63
N LEU A 6 8.95 -4.25 36.36
CA LEU A 6 8.31 -4.92 35.22
C LEU A 6 8.67 -6.41 35.26
N ARG A 7 7.67 -7.28 35.44
CA ARG A 7 7.86 -8.74 35.30
C ARG A 7 8.11 -9.06 33.81
N PRO A 8 9.16 -9.83 33.47
CA PRO A 8 9.48 -10.17 32.09
C PRO A 8 8.62 -11.33 31.58
N THR A 9 8.18 -11.25 30.32
CA THR A 9 8.01 -12.27 29.23
C THR A 9 7.56 -13.73 29.50
N PHE A 10 7.50 -14.25 30.73
CA PHE A 10 7.22 -15.66 31.05
C PHE A 10 5.81 -16.14 30.67
N CYS A 11 4.80 -15.26 30.78
CA CYS A 11 3.41 -15.62 30.47
C CYS A 11 3.20 -15.95 28.97
N SER A 12 3.99 -15.30 28.09
CA SER A 12 3.91 -15.52 26.64
C SER A 12 4.48 -16.88 26.19
N LEU A 13 5.48 -17.40 26.91
CA LEU A 13 6.12 -18.69 26.62
C LEU A 13 5.25 -19.86 27.08
N GLN A 14 4.64 -19.77 28.26
CA GLN A 14 3.69 -20.78 28.76
C GLN A 14 2.43 -20.90 27.89
N MET A 15 1.89 -19.78 27.40
CA MET A 15 0.76 -19.83 26.46
C MET A 15 1.14 -20.44 25.10
N ARG A 16 2.38 -20.25 24.63
CA ARG A 16 2.86 -20.85 23.38
C ARG A 16 3.01 -22.37 23.51
N SER A 17 3.66 -22.84 24.57
CA SER A 17 3.84 -24.28 24.80
C SER A 17 2.51 -25.02 25.02
N PHE A 18 1.53 -24.36 25.66
CA PHE A 18 0.19 -24.93 25.84
C PHE A 18 -0.55 -25.16 24.51
N ASN A 19 -0.45 -24.21 23.56
CA ASN A 19 -1.13 -24.35 22.26
C ASN A 19 -0.52 -25.46 21.40
N THR A 20 0.82 -25.59 21.38
CA THR A 20 1.50 -26.62 20.59
C THR A 20 1.19 -28.04 21.09
N ALA A 21 1.13 -28.25 22.41
CA ALA A 21 0.75 -29.54 22.99
C ALA A 21 -0.71 -29.93 22.64
N LEU A 22 -1.63 -28.96 22.70
CA LEU A 22 -3.02 -29.16 22.28
C LEU A 22 -3.12 -29.50 20.79
N ILE A 23 -2.35 -28.81 19.93
CA ILE A 23 -2.27 -29.09 18.49
C ILE A 23 -1.79 -30.52 18.25
N LYS A 24 -0.69 -30.95 18.89
CA LYS A 24 -0.16 -32.31 18.77
C LYS A 24 -1.21 -33.35 19.15
N SER A 25 -1.87 -33.18 20.30
CA SER A 25 -2.94 -34.10 20.75
C SER A 25 -4.11 -34.20 19.77
N LYS A 26 -4.52 -33.07 19.16
CA LYS A 26 -5.55 -33.07 18.11
C LYS A 26 -5.07 -33.80 16.86
N ILE A 27 -3.84 -33.56 16.42
CA ILE A 27 -3.24 -34.24 15.26
C ILE A 27 -3.17 -35.74 15.50
N ASP A 28 -2.68 -36.19 16.64
CA ASP A 28 -2.59 -37.62 17.00
C ASP A 28 -3.96 -38.30 16.93
N THR A 29 -5.01 -37.61 17.38
CA THR A 29 -6.39 -38.12 17.32
C THR A 29 -6.85 -38.29 15.86
N LEU A 30 -6.58 -37.30 15.01
CA LEU A 30 -6.95 -37.33 13.59
C LEU A 30 -6.14 -38.38 12.83
N GLU A 31 -4.84 -38.51 13.10
CA GLU A 31 -4.01 -39.59 12.56
C GLU A 31 -4.51 -40.97 12.94
N ASN A 32 -4.97 -41.15 14.17
CA ASN A 32 -5.53 -42.42 14.61
C ASN A 32 -6.83 -42.77 13.87
N TYR A 33 -7.65 -41.78 13.53
CA TYR A 33 -8.81 -42.00 12.65
C TYR A 33 -8.37 -42.40 11.25
N ALA A 34 -7.35 -41.74 10.70
CA ALA A 34 -6.79 -42.06 9.39
C ALA A 34 -6.22 -43.48 9.34
N LYS A 35 -5.39 -43.87 10.31
CA LYS A 35 -4.80 -45.22 10.44
C LYS A 35 -5.85 -46.32 10.57
N LYS A 36 -7.01 -46.02 11.18
CA LYS A 36 -8.14 -46.94 11.33
C LYS A 36 -9.15 -46.87 10.17
N ASN A 37 -8.83 -46.15 9.08
CA ASN A 37 -9.72 -45.91 7.94
C ASN A 37 -11.10 -45.32 8.32
N GLN A 38 -11.17 -44.54 9.40
CA GLN A 38 -12.40 -43.90 9.88
C GLN A 38 -12.61 -42.54 9.18
N LEU A 39 -12.68 -42.55 7.84
CA LEU A 39 -12.70 -41.33 7.01
C LEU A 39 -13.90 -40.40 7.26
N HIS A 40 -15.00 -40.94 7.80
CA HIS A 40 -16.17 -40.16 8.22
C HIS A 40 -15.90 -39.24 9.43
N LYS A 41 -14.85 -39.54 10.21
CA LYS A 41 -14.40 -38.72 11.35
C LYS A 41 -13.34 -37.70 10.99
N LEU A 42 -12.75 -37.79 9.79
CA LEU A 42 -11.80 -36.81 9.26
C LEU A 42 -12.57 -35.69 8.53
N ARG A 43 -13.07 -34.71 9.29
CA ARG A 43 -13.82 -33.58 8.73
C ARG A 43 -12.90 -32.38 8.56
N MET A 44 -13.10 -31.62 7.48
CA MET A 44 -12.32 -30.39 7.20
C MET A 44 -12.36 -29.38 8.35
N ASN A 45 -13.46 -29.31 9.11
CA ASN A 45 -13.57 -28.45 10.29
C ASN A 45 -12.50 -28.77 11.34
N ASP A 46 -12.17 -30.04 11.53
CA ASP A 46 -11.19 -30.46 12.53
C ASP A 46 -9.76 -30.03 12.10
N LEU A 47 -9.46 -30.07 10.79
CA LEU A 47 -8.24 -29.47 10.22
C LEU A 47 -8.21 -27.96 10.45
N PHE A 48 -9.27 -27.23 10.11
CA PHE A 48 -9.29 -25.77 10.26
C PHE A 48 -9.21 -25.31 11.71
N ASP A 49 -9.73 -26.08 12.65
CA ASP A 49 -9.59 -25.80 14.07
C ASP A 49 -8.14 -25.95 14.55
N VAL A 50 -7.37 -26.87 13.97
CA VAL A 50 -5.92 -26.92 14.19
C VAL A 50 -5.24 -25.69 13.59
N LEU A 51 -5.52 -25.36 12.31
CA LEU A 51 -4.93 -24.18 11.65
C LEU A 51 -5.20 -22.86 12.37
N LYS A 52 -6.37 -22.72 12.99
CA LYS A 52 -6.75 -21.54 13.81
C LYS A 52 -5.90 -21.38 15.07
N LEU A 53 -5.48 -22.49 15.68
CA LEU A 53 -4.70 -22.49 16.91
C LEU A 53 -3.20 -22.22 16.66
N SER A 54 -2.71 -22.53 15.46
CA SER A 54 -1.30 -22.42 15.10
C SER A 54 -0.79 -20.98 15.06
N LYS A 55 0.32 -20.71 15.77
CA LYS A 55 0.91 -19.37 15.89
C LYS A 55 2.44 -19.35 15.74
N THR A 56 3.09 -20.51 15.82
CA THR A 56 4.54 -20.64 15.76
C THR A 56 4.99 -21.40 14.51
N GLU A 57 6.30 -21.40 14.24
CA GLU A 57 6.90 -22.20 13.16
C GLU A 57 6.76 -23.71 13.42
N GLU A 58 6.83 -24.15 14.69
CA GLU A 58 6.60 -25.56 15.02
C GLU A 58 5.16 -25.96 14.71
N ASP A 59 4.18 -25.13 15.10
CA ASP A 59 2.78 -25.35 14.79
C ASP A 59 2.55 -25.37 13.28
N TYR A 60 3.28 -24.54 12.52
CA TYR A 60 3.23 -24.53 11.06
C TYR A 60 3.60 -25.89 10.47
N LYS A 61 4.74 -26.45 10.87
CA LYS A 61 5.22 -27.76 10.40
C LYS A 61 4.24 -28.88 10.74
N LEU A 62 3.72 -28.88 11.97
CA LEU A 62 2.72 -29.86 12.42
C LEU A 62 1.41 -29.74 11.64
N SER A 63 0.96 -28.52 11.39
CA SER A 63 -0.27 -28.25 10.63
C SER A 63 -0.14 -28.62 9.16
N LEU A 64 1.03 -28.41 8.54
CA LEU A 64 1.32 -28.87 7.18
C LEU A 64 1.33 -30.40 7.08
N HIS A 65 1.90 -31.09 8.07
CA HIS A 65 1.85 -32.55 8.15
C HIS A 65 0.41 -33.04 8.19
N LEU A 66 -0.44 -32.41 9.01
CA LEU A 66 -1.87 -32.72 9.04
C LEU A 66 -2.55 -32.44 7.69
N LEU A 67 -2.22 -31.34 7.02
CA LEU A 67 -2.76 -31.04 5.69
C LEU A 67 -2.40 -32.12 4.67
N ASN A 68 -1.15 -32.57 4.65
CA ASN A 68 -0.69 -33.66 3.77
C ASN A 68 -1.44 -34.96 4.05
N LEU A 69 -1.72 -35.28 5.32
CA LEU A 69 -2.57 -36.42 5.67
C LEU A 69 -3.95 -36.28 5.02
N TYR A 70 -4.59 -35.12 5.12
CA TYR A 70 -5.90 -34.88 4.51
C TYR A 70 -5.87 -35.05 2.99
N TYR A 71 -4.87 -34.49 2.31
CA TYR A 71 -4.68 -34.66 0.86
C TYR A 71 -4.49 -36.13 0.46
N ASN A 72 -3.70 -36.91 1.22
CA ASN A 72 -3.50 -38.34 0.97
C ASN A 72 -4.80 -39.16 1.05
N PHE A 73 -5.80 -38.67 1.80
CA PHE A 73 -7.13 -39.27 1.89
C PHE A 73 -8.18 -38.58 1.00
N GLY A 74 -7.74 -37.80 0.01
CA GLY A 74 -8.61 -37.14 -0.97
C GLY A 74 -9.44 -35.98 -0.41
N ARG A 75 -9.04 -35.40 0.74
CA ARG A 75 -9.68 -34.24 1.36
C ARG A 75 -8.90 -32.97 1.00
N ASN A 76 -9.23 -32.39 -0.15
CA ASN A 76 -8.55 -31.22 -0.70
C ASN A 76 -9.20 -29.89 -0.22
N LEU A 77 -8.44 -28.79 -0.33
CA LEU A 77 -8.96 -27.44 -0.15
C LEU A 77 -9.80 -27.06 -1.38
N ASN A 78 -11.12 -27.22 -1.29
CA ASN A 78 -12.00 -27.17 -2.46
C ASN A 78 -12.75 -25.85 -2.62
N THR A 79 -12.77 -25.02 -1.58
CA THR A 79 -13.50 -23.74 -1.60
C THR A 79 -12.55 -22.56 -1.42
N GLN A 80 -12.99 -21.39 -1.86
CA GLN A 80 -12.31 -20.12 -1.60
C GLN A 80 -12.09 -19.88 -0.09
N GLN A 81 -13.03 -20.31 0.75
CA GLN A 81 -12.92 -20.20 2.20
C GLN A 81 -11.81 -21.08 2.76
N ASP A 82 -11.67 -22.30 2.25
CA ASP A 82 -10.62 -23.24 2.66
C ASP A 82 -9.23 -22.68 2.33
N VAL A 83 -9.06 -22.18 1.10
CA VAL A 83 -7.83 -21.54 0.64
C VAL A 83 -7.52 -20.30 1.48
N ASN A 84 -8.52 -19.47 1.77
CA ASN A 84 -8.35 -18.29 2.62
C ASN A 84 -7.90 -18.66 4.04
N LEU A 85 -8.53 -19.65 4.66
CA LEU A 85 -8.16 -20.12 6.01
C LEU A 85 -6.73 -20.65 6.04
N PHE A 86 -6.35 -21.42 5.01
CA PHE A 86 -4.98 -21.90 4.86
C PHE A 86 -3.98 -20.76 4.68
N PHE A 87 -4.27 -19.80 3.79
CA PHE A 87 -3.39 -18.65 3.55
C PHE A 87 -3.21 -17.78 4.80
N ILE A 88 -4.29 -17.49 5.53
CA ILE A 88 -4.22 -16.76 6.81
C ILE A 88 -3.36 -17.51 7.84
N PHE A 89 -3.44 -18.83 7.87
CA PHE A 89 -2.61 -19.64 8.76
C PHE A 89 -1.10 -19.45 8.47
N ILE A 90 -0.70 -19.42 7.20
CA ILE A 90 0.68 -19.12 6.77
C ILE A 90 1.10 -17.73 7.28
N LEU A 91 0.25 -16.71 7.07
CA LEU A 91 0.53 -15.34 7.52
C LEU A 91 0.63 -15.25 9.06
N ARG A 92 -0.28 -15.91 9.79
CA ARG A 92 -0.31 -15.90 11.26
C ARG A 92 0.93 -16.54 11.88
N THR A 93 1.43 -17.61 11.25
CA THR A 93 2.67 -18.30 11.65
C THR A 93 3.94 -17.62 11.13
N LYS A 94 3.80 -16.44 10.49
CA LYS A 94 4.88 -15.57 9.96
C LYS A 94 5.74 -16.23 8.88
N GLN A 95 5.21 -17.22 8.17
CA GLN A 95 5.91 -17.92 7.09
C GLN A 95 5.76 -17.17 5.77
N LEU A 96 6.30 -15.95 5.70
CA LEU A 96 6.09 -15.06 4.54
C LEU A 96 6.70 -15.59 3.24
N SER A 97 7.86 -16.26 3.32
CA SER A 97 8.48 -16.88 2.13
C SER A 97 7.55 -17.93 1.52
N GLU A 98 6.93 -18.77 2.36
CA GLU A 98 5.94 -19.78 1.94
C GLU A 98 4.68 -19.13 1.36
N ALA A 99 4.22 -18.02 1.94
CA ALA A 99 3.10 -17.26 1.38
C ALA A 99 3.40 -16.74 -0.04
N LYS A 100 4.64 -16.28 -0.27
CA LYS A 100 5.08 -15.83 -1.60
C LYS A 100 5.14 -16.98 -2.60
N GLU A 101 5.77 -18.09 -2.23
CA GLU A 101 5.85 -19.28 -3.10
C GLU A 101 4.46 -19.84 -3.42
N LEU A 102 3.55 -19.84 -2.43
CA LEU A 102 2.16 -20.24 -2.66
C LEU A 102 1.48 -19.34 -3.68
N LEU A 103 1.62 -18.00 -3.59
CA LEU A 103 1.04 -17.09 -4.59
C LEU A 103 1.65 -17.27 -5.99
N LYS A 104 2.91 -17.68 -6.07
CA LYS A 104 3.57 -17.97 -7.35
C LYS A 104 3.05 -19.24 -8.01
N TYR A 105 2.79 -20.29 -7.22
CA TYR A 105 2.51 -21.63 -7.74
C TYR A 105 1.13 -22.18 -7.40
N PHE A 106 0.20 -21.37 -6.87
CA PHE A 106 -1.10 -21.88 -6.43
C PHE A 106 -1.88 -22.60 -7.53
N ASN A 107 -1.75 -22.19 -8.80
CA ASN A 107 -2.42 -22.86 -9.95
C ASN A 107 -2.09 -24.35 -10.04
N GLY A 108 -0.93 -24.79 -9.51
CA GLY A 108 -0.53 -26.19 -9.53
C GLY A 108 -1.09 -27.03 -8.38
N TRP A 109 -1.61 -26.40 -7.32
CA TRP A 109 -1.97 -27.09 -6.07
C TRP A 109 -3.35 -26.73 -5.50
N LEU A 110 -3.85 -25.53 -5.78
CA LEU A 110 -5.13 -25.00 -5.31
C LEU A 110 -6.09 -24.77 -6.48
N LEU A 111 -7.39 -24.92 -6.22
CA LEU A 111 -8.43 -24.67 -7.23
C LEU A 111 -8.63 -23.19 -7.55
N CYS A 112 -8.28 -22.30 -6.62
CA CYS A 112 -8.44 -20.86 -6.74
C CYS A 112 -7.38 -20.12 -5.91
N PRO A 113 -7.06 -18.86 -6.22
CA PRO A 113 -6.14 -18.06 -5.43
C PRO A 113 -6.72 -17.72 -4.05
N PRO A 114 -5.91 -17.30 -3.08
CA PRO A 114 -6.39 -16.56 -1.92
C PRO A 114 -7.14 -15.30 -2.34
N SER A 115 -8.13 -14.85 -1.55
CA SER A 115 -8.88 -13.64 -1.87
C SER A 115 -7.98 -12.39 -1.83
N ASN A 116 -8.31 -11.40 -2.66
CA ASN A 116 -7.55 -10.14 -2.79
C ASN A 116 -7.22 -9.48 -1.45
N LYS A 117 -8.17 -9.49 -0.51
CA LYS A 117 -7.97 -8.97 0.86
C LYS A 117 -6.75 -9.58 1.56
N TYR A 118 -6.55 -10.89 1.47
CA TYR A 118 -5.45 -11.56 2.15
C TYR A 118 -4.13 -11.46 1.37
N ILE A 119 -4.20 -11.42 0.05
CA ILE A 119 -3.05 -11.12 -0.79
C ILE A 119 -2.50 -9.72 -0.46
N LEU A 120 -3.39 -8.73 -0.36
CA LEU A 120 -3.03 -7.35 0.01
C LEU A 120 -2.39 -7.33 1.41
N LEU A 121 -2.98 -8.01 2.39
CA LEU A 121 -2.40 -8.15 3.73
C LEU A 121 -0.98 -8.74 3.68
N CYS A 122 -0.74 -9.74 2.82
CA CYS A 122 0.58 -10.33 2.63
C CYS A 122 1.57 -9.28 2.09
N MET A 123 1.20 -8.55 1.04
CA MET A 123 2.05 -7.50 0.46
C MET A 123 2.35 -6.38 1.47
N GLU A 124 1.37 -5.97 2.28
CA GLU A 124 1.56 -5.00 3.36
C GLU A 124 2.53 -5.51 4.43
N GLU A 125 2.51 -6.79 4.79
CA GLU A 125 3.47 -7.38 5.74
C GLU A 125 4.90 -7.40 5.18
N PHE A 126 5.07 -7.66 3.87
CA PHE A 126 6.37 -7.52 3.20
C PHE A 126 6.85 -6.07 3.18
N LEU A 127 5.94 -5.11 2.90
CA LEU A 127 6.22 -3.68 2.93
C LEU A 127 6.68 -3.23 4.33
N LYS A 128 5.96 -3.62 5.39
CA LYS A 128 6.32 -3.31 6.79
C LYS A 128 7.71 -3.86 7.17
N LYS A 129 8.10 -5.00 6.60
CA LYS A 129 9.42 -5.61 6.79
C LYS A 129 10.50 -5.04 5.88
N LYS A 130 10.21 -3.97 5.13
CA LYS A 130 11.11 -3.32 4.17
C LYS A 130 11.61 -4.26 3.06
N LYS A 131 10.82 -5.26 2.70
CA LYS A 131 11.12 -6.23 1.64
C LYS A 131 10.48 -5.81 0.32
N PHE A 132 10.94 -4.68 -0.23
CA PHE A 132 10.27 -4.00 -1.34
C PHE A 132 10.29 -4.81 -2.66
N TYR A 133 11.39 -5.50 -2.95
CA TYR A 133 11.47 -6.37 -4.14
C TYR A 133 10.53 -7.57 -4.05
N ASP A 134 10.32 -8.14 -2.86
CA ASP A 134 9.34 -9.21 -2.68
C ASP A 134 7.91 -8.70 -2.96
N VAL A 135 7.58 -7.45 -2.58
CA VAL A 135 6.29 -6.83 -2.94
C VAL A 135 6.14 -6.73 -4.46
N ARG A 136 7.18 -6.26 -5.16
CA ARG A 136 7.20 -6.16 -6.63
C ARG A 136 7.04 -7.52 -7.31
N GLU A 137 7.70 -8.54 -6.79
CA GLU A 137 7.65 -9.91 -7.30
C GLU A 137 6.23 -10.51 -7.11
N ILE A 138 5.64 -10.34 -5.93
CA ILE A 138 4.24 -10.74 -5.67
C ILE A 138 3.28 -10.02 -6.63
N PHE A 139 3.46 -8.71 -6.81
CA PHE A 139 2.65 -7.93 -7.76
C PHE A 139 2.77 -8.47 -9.20
N SER A 140 3.98 -8.86 -9.63
CA SER A 140 4.20 -9.52 -10.92
C SER A 140 3.37 -10.80 -11.07
N PHE A 141 3.33 -11.65 -10.05
CA PHE A 141 2.53 -12.89 -10.09
C PHE A 141 1.04 -12.60 -10.19
N ILE A 142 0.55 -11.62 -9.43
CA ILE A 142 -0.85 -11.17 -9.47
C ILE A 142 -1.18 -10.63 -10.86
N ARG A 143 -0.31 -9.78 -11.42
CA ARG A 143 -0.48 -9.13 -12.73
C ARG A 143 -0.53 -10.10 -13.90
N GLN A 144 0.18 -11.23 -13.79
CA GLN A 144 0.24 -12.27 -14.82
C GLN A 144 -0.90 -13.30 -14.70
N ASN A 145 -1.62 -13.33 -13.58
CA ASN A 145 -2.61 -14.37 -13.30
C ASN A 145 -4.05 -13.87 -13.52
N SER A 146 -4.76 -14.49 -14.47
CA SER A 146 -6.14 -14.11 -14.82
C SER A 146 -7.19 -14.48 -13.78
N GLN A 147 -6.89 -15.38 -12.84
CA GLN A 147 -7.82 -15.75 -11.76
C GLN A 147 -7.86 -14.71 -10.64
N ILE A 148 -6.84 -13.86 -10.53
CA ILE A 148 -6.78 -12.79 -9.54
C ILE A 148 -7.28 -11.50 -10.19
N LYS A 149 -8.38 -10.96 -9.69
CA LYS A 149 -8.89 -9.67 -10.15
C LYS A 149 -7.93 -8.57 -9.71
N LEU A 150 -7.38 -7.83 -10.66
CA LEU A 150 -6.55 -6.67 -10.36
C LEU A 150 -7.38 -5.55 -9.72
N GLU A 151 -6.82 -4.96 -8.67
CA GLU A 151 -7.43 -3.89 -7.89
C GLU A 151 -6.43 -2.76 -7.66
N SER A 152 -6.95 -1.53 -7.54
CA SER A 152 -6.18 -0.32 -7.23
C SER A 152 -5.27 -0.47 -6.00
N SER A 153 -5.71 -1.25 -5.01
CA SER A 153 -4.98 -1.51 -3.76
C SER A 153 -3.62 -2.20 -3.99
N PHE A 154 -3.54 -3.13 -4.95
CA PHE A 154 -2.28 -3.81 -5.29
C PHE A 154 -1.26 -2.85 -5.92
N TYR A 155 -1.73 -1.99 -6.82
CA TYR A 155 -0.90 -0.93 -7.39
C TYR A 155 -0.44 0.05 -6.32
N ALA A 156 -1.35 0.50 -5.44
CA ALA A 156 -1.04 1.43 -4.36
C ALA A 156 0.08 0.93 -3.44
N VAL A 157 -0.01 -0.31 -2.95
CA VAL A 157 1.04 -0.91 -2.11
C VAL A 157 2.35 -1.08 -2.88
N THR A 158 2.29 -1.47 -4.16
CA THR A 158 3.49 -1.70 -4.97
C THR A 158 4.21 -0.39 -5.28
N ILE A 159 3.49 0.67 -5.66
CA ILE A 159 4.04 2.02 -5.88
C ILE A 159 4.71 2.53 -4.60
N LYS A 160 4.03 2.40 -3.45
CA LYS A 160 4.61 2.75 -2.13
C LYS A 160 5.89 1.96 -1.86
N ALA A 161 5.95 0.68 -2.21
CA ALA A 161 7.17 -0.12 -2.05
C ALA A 161 8.31 0.34 -2.97
N MET A 162 8.02 0.64 -4.25
CA MET A 162 9.04 1.07 -5.22
C MET A 162 9.65 2.41 -4.84
N LEU A 163 8.85 3.34 -4.32
CA LEU A 163 9.34 4.63 -3.82
C LEU A 163 10.29 4.52 -2.62
N MET A 164 10.30 3.38 -1.92
CA MET A 164 11.19 3.12 -0.78
C MET A 164 12.51 2.46 -1.17
N LEU A 165 12.73 2.18 -2.46
CA LEU A 165 14.01 1.66 -2.96
C LEU A 165 15.12 2.71 -2.84
N GLU A 166 16.36 2.25 -2.68
CA GLU A 166 17.53 3.13 -2.61
C GLU A 166 17.97 3.66 -3.98
N LYS A 167 17.68 2.92 -5.05
CA LYS A 167 18.09 3.23 -6.43
C LYS A 167 16.87 3.16 -7.34
N ASN A 168 16.81 4.09 -8.31
CA ASN A 168 15.78 4.17 -9.36
C ASN A 168 14.33 4.11 -8.81
N SER A 169 14.12 4.53 -7.56
CA SER A 169 12.86 4.34 -6.83
C SER A 169 11.68 5.00 -7.51
N PHE A 170 11.87 6.24 -7.98
CA PHE A 170 10.85 6.98 -8.70
C PHE A 170 10.55 6.39 -10.08
N GLU A 171 11.57 5.93 -10.81
CA GLU A 171 11.38 5.33 -12.13
C GLU A 171 10.60 4.01 -12.04
N GLU A 172 10.97 3.14 -11.09
CA GLU A 172 10.24 1.90 -10.82
C GLU A 172 8.79 2.17 -10.41
N ALA A 173 8.56 3.20 -9.59
CA ALA A 173 7.22 3.61 -9.21
C ALA A 173 6.39 4.11 -10.40
N MET A 174 6.99 4.89 -11.29
CA MET A 174 6.34 5.39 -12.51
C MET A 174 6.03 4.26 -13.50
N ILE A 175 6.84 3.21 -13.59
CA ILE A 175 6.53 2.01 -14.40
C ILE A 175 5.24 1.34 -13.89
N ILE A 176 5.09 1.16 -12.58
CA ILE A 176 3.87 0.59 -11.99
C ILE A 176 2.68 1.53 -12.17
N TYR A 177 2.91 2.83 -12.05
CA TYR A 177 1.90 3.84 -12.29
C TYR A 177 1.39 3.77 -13.74
N ASP A 178 2.27 3.78 -14.74
CA ASP A 178 1.88 3.68 -16.14
C ASP A 178 1.15 2.35 -16.44
N ASP A 179 1.62 1.21 -15.91
CA ASP A 179 0.91 -0.08 -16.08
C ASP A 179 -0.53 -0.04 -15.54
N SER A 180 -0.80 0.68 -14.44
CA SER A 180 -2.17 0.81 -13.94
C SER A 180 -3.08 1.53 -14.93
N TYR A 181 -2.55 2.51 -15.67
CA TYR A 181 -3.32 3.21 -16.71
C TYR A 181 -3.61 2.29 -17.87
N ASP A 182 -2.60 1.55 -18.35
CA ASP A 182 -2.73 0.58 -19.44
C ASP A 182 -3.75 -0.52 -19.10
N MET A 183 -3.84 -0.88 -17.82
CA MET A 183 -4.81 -1.84 -17.30
C MET A 183 -6.17 -1.24 -16.95
N SER A 184 -6.38 0.05 -17.21
CA SER A 184 -7.62 0.77 -16.88
C SER A 184 -8.00 0.68 -15.39
N ILE A 185 -7.00 0.73 -14.52
CA ILE A 185 -7.16 0.71 -13.06
C ILE A 185 -6.96 2.13 -12.53
N TYR A 186 -8.05 2.71 -12.02
CA TYR A 186 -8.01 4.02 -11.36
C TYR A 186 -7.32 3.94 -10.01
N LEU A 187 -6.43 4.88 -9.75
CA LEU A 187 -5.68 4.99 -8.51
C LEU A 187 -6.33 6.01 -7.57
N THR A 188 -6.05 5.87 -6.28
CA THR A 188 -6.55 6.82 -5.29
C THR A 188 -5.78 8.14 -5.37
N ASN A 189 -6.43 9.24 -4.98
CA ASN A 189 -5.80 10.56 -4.89
C ASN A 189 -4.52 10.56 -4.05
N GLU A 190 -4.48 9.72 -3.02
CA GLU A 190 -3.30 9.57 -2.15
C GLU A 190 -2.06 9.15 -2.95
N ILE A 191 -2.21 8.20 -3.89
CA ILE A 191 -1.09 7.70 -4.71
C ILE A 191 -0.63 8.75 -5.72
N HIS A 192 -1.58 9.43 -6.37
CA HIS A 192 -1.28 10.54 -7.27
C HIS A 192 -0.54 11.66 -6.55
N ASN A 193 -1.03 12.07 -5.37
CA ASN A 193 -0.40 13.09 -4.55
C ASN A 193 1.02 12.68 -4.13
N PHE A 194 1.20 11.43 -3.71
CA PHE A 194 2.50 10.94 -3.26
C PHE A 194 3.54 10.93 -4.39
N LEU A 195 3.14 10.52 -5.61
CA LEU A 195 4.00 10.59 -6.79
C LEU A 195 4.29 12.02 -7.22
N LEU A 196 3.28 12.90 -7.20
CA LEU A 196 3.43 14.31 -7.56
C LEU A 196 4.41 15.02 -6.62
N GLU A 197 4.25 14.81 -5.31
CA GLU A 197 5.15 15.36 -4.29
C GLU A 197 6.61 14.94 -4.52
N LYS A 198 6.85 13.65 -4.76
CA LYS A 198 8.20 13.15 -5.06
C LYS A 198 8.74 13.69 -6.38
N SER A 199 7.90 13.79 -7.41
CA SER A 199 8.28 14.36 -8.71
C SER A 199 8.68 15.83 -8.61
N LEU A 200 7.91 16.62 -7.86
CA LEU A 200 8.19 18.05 -7.62
C LEU A 200 9.47 18.23 -6.79
N TYR A 201 9.68 17.40 -5.77
CA TYR A 201 10.89 17.43 -4.96
C TYR A 201 12.15 17.10 -5.80
N VAL A 202 12.08 16.06 -6.64
CA VAL A 202 13.18 15.70 -7.55
C VAL A 202 13.44 16.83 -8.54
N TYR A 203 12.39 17.40 -9.14
CA TYR A 203 12.51 18.53 -10.06
C TYR A 203 13.19 19.74 -9.40
N HIS A 204 12.75 20.11 -8.19
CA HIS A 204 13.32 21.21 -7.43
C HIS A 204 14.81 20.99 -7.11
N THR A 205 15.17 19.80 -6.62
CA THR A 205 16.57 19.50 -6.26
C THR A 205 17.50 19.47 -7.48
N VAL A 206 17.07 18.90 -8.60
CA VAL A 206 17.85 18.93 -9.85
C VAL A 206 18.02 20.37 -10.37
N LYS A 207 16.96 21.18 -10.30
CA LYS A 207 17.01 22.60 -10.70
C LYS A 207 17.98 23.41 -9.84
N GLU A 208 18.08 23.14 -8.53
CA GLU A 208 19.04 23.80 -7.63
C GLU A 208 20.50 23.34 -7.83
N MET A 209 20.75 22.05 -8.12
CA MET A 209 22.10 21.48 -8.10
C MET A 209 22.97 21.77 -9.32
N LYS A 210 22.39 22.08 -10.49
CA LYS A 210 22.96 22.70 -11.73
C LYS A 210 22.13 22.25 -12.96
N PRO A 211 21.92 23.13 -13.96
CA PRO A 211 21.03 22.89 -15.11
C PRO A 211 21.55 21.92 -16.19
N GLU A 212 22.72 21.30 -16.02
CA GLU A 212 23.37 20.45 -17.06
C GLU A 212 22.66 19.11 -17.32
N ASN A 213 21.63 18.78 -16.52
CA ASN A 213 20.79 17.59 -16.70
C ASN A 213 19.44 17.94 -17.35
N GLU A 214 19.46 18.62 -18.49
CA GLU A 214 18.26 19.03 -19.24
C GLU A 214 17.31 17.84 -19.53
N GLU A 215 17.86 16.67 -19.86
CA GLU A 215 17.08 15.46 -20.12
C GLU A 215 16.28 14.99 -18.89
N LEU A 216 16.89 15.01 -17.70
CA LEU A 216 16.22 14.62 -16.46
C LEU A 216 15.15 15.65 -16.06
N LEU A 217 15.41 16.95 -16.29
CA LEU A 217 14.43 18.01 -16.05
C LEU A 217 13.21 17.86 -16.95
N GLU A 218 13.41 17.59 -18.25
CA GLU A 218 12.30 17.39 -19.19
C GLU A 218 11.51 16.11 -18.85
N LYS A 219 12.21 15.03 -18.47
CA LYS A 219 11.55 13.79 -17.98
C LYS A 219 10.70 14.07 -16.73
N CYS A 220 11.23 14.82 -15.76
CA CYS A 220 10.48 15.18 -14.54
C CYS A 220 9.28 16.07 -14.85
N LYS A 221 9.43 17.04 -15.75
CA LYS A 221 8.33 17.89 -16.22
C LYS A 221 7.22 17.06 -16.88
N GLY A 222 7.59 16.14 -17.77
CA GLY A 222 6.64 15.21 -18.39
C GLY A 222 5.90 14.35 -17.35
N ASN A 223 6.59 13.90 -16.29
CA ASN A 223 5.97 13.16 -15.20
C ASN A 223 5.00 14.01 -14.38
N VAL A 224 5.37 15.24 -14.01
CA VAL A 224 4.48 16.17 -13.28
C VAL A 224 3.20 16.42 -14.09
N GLU A 225 3.35 16.77 -15.37
CA GLU A 225 2.21 17.01 -16.26
C GLU A 225 1.30 15.77 -16.35
N LYS A 226 1.90 14.59 -16.60
CA LYS A 226 1.17 13.31 -16.68
C LYS A 226 0.39 13.02 -15.39
N ILE A 227 1.03 13.15 -14.23
CA ILE A 227 0.41 12.86 -12.93
C ILE A 227 -0.76 13.82 -12.66
N ILE A 228 -0.60 15.12 -12.93
CA ILE A 228 -1.67 16.11 -12.74
C ILE A 228 -2.85 15.81 -13.66
N ILE A 229 -2.61 15.61 -14.97
CA ILE A 229 -3.68 15.30 -15.94
C ILE A 229 -4.42 14.04 -15.51
N ARG A 230 -3.69 12.99 -15.15
CA ARG A 230 -4.28 11.71 -14.77
C ARG A 230 -5.05 11.81 -13.45
N LEU A 231 -4.51 12.49 -12.44
CA LEU A 231 -5.23 12.79 -11.20
C LEU A 231 -6.57 13.46 -11.52
N ILE A 232 -6.55 14.52 -12.33
CA ILE A 232 -7.78 15.25 -12.71
C ILE A 232 -8.78 14.32 -13.40
N ASN A 233 -8.32 13.49 -14.33
CA ASN A 233 -9.17 12.57 -15.09
C ASN A 233 -9.76 11.44 -14.23
N GLU A 234 -9.06 11.01 -13.18
CA GLU A 234 -9.49 9.92 -12.30
C GLU A 234 -10.33 10.40 -11.09
N LEU A 235 -10.42 11.71 -10.86
CA LEU A 235 -11.26 12.27 -9.80
C LEU A 235 -12.75 11.98 -10.08
N ILE A 236 -13.38 11.28 -9.14
CA ILE A 236 -14.80 10.90 -9.22
C ILE A 236 -15.68 12.16 -9.09
N LYS A 237 -16.58 12.34 -10.07
CA LYS A 237 -17.67 13.33 -10.01
C LYS A 237 -18.65 12.99 -8.88
N ASN A 238 -18.58 13.69 -7.76
CA ASN A 238 -19.67 13.67 -6.77
C ASN A 238 -20.74 14.68 -7.17
N ARG A 239 -21.65 14.26 -8.06
CA ARG A 239 -22.95 14.83 -8.46
C ARG A 239 -23.07 16.33 -8.82
N THR A 240 -22.15 17.22 -8.44
CA THR A 240 -22.18 18.67 -8.79
C THR A 240 -20.81 19.38 -8.81
N SER A 241 -19.71 18.83 -8.28
CA SER A 241 -18.37 19.43 -8.40
C SER A 241 -17.22 18.45 -8.14
N ILE A 242 -16.00 18.78 -8.62
CA ILE A 242 -14.75 18.11 -8.23
C ILE A 242 -14.23 18.86 -7.00
N LYS A 243 -14.20 18.19 -5.84
CA LYS A 243 -13.53 18.72 -4.64
C LYS A 243 -12.17 18.06 -4.49
N LEU A 244 -11.12 18.85 -4.63
CA LEU A 244 -9.74 18.42 -4.36
C LEU A 244 -9.51 18.31 -2.84
N SER A 245 -8.58 17.45 -2.41
CA SER A 245 -8.12 17.52 -1.04
C SER A 245 -7.21 18.73 -0.84
N SER A 246 -7.10 19.20 0.41
CA SER A 246 -6.16 20.27 0.76
C SER A 246 -4.73 19.90 0.34
N LYS A 247 -4.33 18.63 0.50
CA LYS A 247 -3.04 18.11 0.02
C LYS A 247 -2.88 18.27 -1.49
N THR A 248 -3.86 17.88 -2.30
CA THR A 248 -3.77 18.04 -3.77
C THR A 248 -3.61 19.50 -4.15
N LEU A 249 -4.39 20.41 -3.56
CA LEU A 249 -4.27 21.85 -3.80
C LEU A 249 -2.89 22.39 -3.40
N SER A 250 -2.33 21.94 -2.28
CA SER A 250 -0.98 22.35 -1.86
C SER A 250 0.10 21.90 -2.85
N LEU A 251 -0.05 20.71 -3.45
CA LEU A 251 0.86 20.23 -4.47
C LEU A 251 0.66 20.94 -5.81
N PHE A 252 -0.56 21.38 -6.12
CA PHE A 252 -0.82 22.23 -7.27
C PHE A 252 -0.22 23.62 -7.08
N ALA A 253 -0.27 24.18 -5.88
CA ALA A 253 0.45 25.40 -5.55
C ALA A 253 1.96 25.22 -5.78
N TRP A 254 2.55 24.13 -5.27
CA TRP A 254 3.96 23.83 -5.51
C TRP A 254 4.29 23.66 -7.01
N ALA A 255 3.45 22.92 -7.75
CA ALA A 255 3.61 22.79 -9.20
C ALA A 255 3.54 24.15 -9.91
N ASN A 256 2.65 25.05 -9.48
CA ASN A 256 2.46 26.37 -10.07
C ASN A 256 3.65 27.32 -9.84
N MET A 257 4.59 26.98 -8.95
CA MET A 257 5.85 27.71 -8.81
C MET A 257 6.82 27.47 -9.97
N TYR A 258 6.64 26.36 -10.71
CA TYR A 258 7.56 25.95 -11.77
C TYR A 258 6.88 25.74 -13.13
N PHE A 259 5.59 25.46 -13.15
CA PHE A 259 4.83 25.09 -14.33
C PHE A 259 3.55 25.92 -14.41
N ASP A 260 3.06 26.17 -15.62
CA ASP A 260 1.72 26.73 -15.79
C ASP A 260 0.68 25.63 -15.55
N VAL A 261 0.15 25.58 -14.32
CA VAL A 261 -0.82 24.55 -13.92
C VAL A 261 -2.13 24.71 -14.68
N ASN A 262 -2.49 25.92 -15.10
CA ASN A 262 -3.71 26.15 -15.89
C ASN A 262 -3.58 25.56 -17.29
N GLU A 263 -2.42 25.68 -17.94
CA GLU A 263 -2.15 25.01 -19.22
C GLU A 263 -2.15 23.47 -19.08
N ILE A 264 -1.69 22.94 -17.95
CA ILE A 264 -1.78 21.50 -17.68
C ILE A 264 -3.23 21.06 -17.49
N ILE A 265 -4.02 21.81 -16.70
CA ILE A 265 -5.46 21.51 -16.46
C ILE A 265 -6.24 21.51 -17.78
N LYS A 266 -5.97 22.43 -18.70
CA LYS A 266 -6.61 22.48 -20.02
C LYS A 266 -6.42 21.21 -20.87
N LYS A 267 -5.37 20.42 -20.60
CA LYS A 267 -5.13 19.14 -21.27
C LYS A 267 -5.89 17.97 -20.63
N ALA A 268 -6.47 18.17 -19.46
CA ALA A 268 -7.30 17.18 -18.78
C ALA A 268 -8.75 17.22 -19.29
N ASN A 269 -9.52 16.18 -18.97
CA ASN A 269 -10.92 16.05 -19.36
C ASN A 269 -11.88 16.87 -18.50
N HIS A 270 -11.38 17.50 -17.43
CA HIS A 270 -12.19 18.19 -16.43
C HIS A 270 -11.56 19.54 -16.04
N ASP A 271 -12.42 20.54 -15.89
CA ASP A 271 -12.05 21.85 -15.38
C ASP A 271 -12.02 21.88 -13.85
N LEU A 272 -11.14 22.71 -13.33
CA LEU A 272 -10.99 23.00 -11.91
C LEU A 272 -11.15 24.50 -11.69
N VAL A 273 -12.40 24.98 -11.77
CA VAL A 273 -12.76 26.41 -11.77
C VAL A 273 -12.11 27.16 -10.60
N ASP A 274 -12.13 26.58 -9.40
CA ASP A 274 -11.54 27.22 -8.21
C ASP A 274 -10.03 27.43 -8.35
N VAL A 275 -9.32 26.49 -8.98
CA VAL A 275 -7.87 26.60 -9.24
C VAL A 275 -7.61 27.55 -10.40
N GLN A 276 -8.42 27.49 -11.47
CA GLN A 276 -8.30 28.35 -12.64
C GLN A 276 -8.60 29.82 -12.32
N ALA A 277 -9.35 30.10 -11.26
CA ALA A 277 -9.60 31.44 -10.76
C ALA A 277 -8.43 32.02 -9.93
N CYS A 278 -7.46 31.20 -9.52
CA CYS A 278 -6.27 31.66 -8.80
C CYS A 278 -5.26 32.30 -9.77
N ASN A 279 -4.72 33.46 -9.40
CA ASN A 279 -3.74 34.17 -10.24
C ASN A 279 -2.30 33.77 -9.91
N THR A 280 -2.04 33.33 -8.67
CA THR A 280 -0.71 33.00 -8.18
C THR A 280 -0.68 31.63 -7.50
N TRP A 281 0.52 31.05 -7.36
CA TRP A 281 0.70 29.82 -6.58
C TRP A 281 0.29 30.02 -5.11
N LEU A 282 0.49 31.23 -4.55
CA LEU A 282 0.09 31.57 -3.19
C LEU A 282 -1.44 31.58 -3.04
N ASP A 283 -2.18 32.01 -4.08
CA ASP A 283 -3.65 31.95 -4.06
C ASP A 283 -4.16 30.50 -4.01
N ILE A 284 -3.53 29.60 -4.78
CA ILE A 284 -3.83 28.15 -4.73
C ILE A 284 -3.50 27.58 -3.34
N LEU A 285 -2.41 28.04 -2.71
CA LEU A 285 -2.08 27.61 -1.34
C LEU A 285 -3.08 28.12 -0.30
N LYS A 286 -3.54 29.37 -0.41
CA LYS A 286 -4.61 29.89 0.46
C LYS A 286 -5.90 29.09 0.27
N LEU A 287 -6.24 28.74 -0.96
CA LEU A 287 -7.37 27.85 -1.27
C LEU A 287 -7.20 26.48 -0.61
N SER A 288 -5.99 25.90 -0.65
CA SER A 288 -5.65 24.67 0.07
C SER A 288 -5.91 24.79 1.58
N CYS A 289 -5.51 25.90 2.21
CA CYS A 289 -5.73 26.17 3.63
C CYS A 289 -7.22 26.27 3.97
N LEU A 290 -8.02 26.94 3.14
CA LEU A 290 -9.48 27.02 3.29
C LEU A 290 -10.13 25.64 3.17
N TYR A 291 -9.69 24.85 2.18
CA TYR A 291 -10.16 23.47 2.00
C TYR A 291 -9.76 22.57 3.17
N ASN A 292 -8.65 22.84 3.85
CA ASN A 292 -8.23 22.06 5.01
C ASN A 292 -9.18 22.18 6.21
N GLN A 293 -10.00 23.24 6.24
CA GLN A 293 -11.06 23.44 7.25
C GLN A 293 -12.34 22.65 6.94
N ILE A 294 -12.46 22.09 5.74
CA ILE A 294 -13.61 21.29 5.30
C ILE A 294 -13.33 19.82 5.64
N PRO A 295 -14.14 19.15 6.48
CA PRO A 295 -13.88 17.79 6.93
C PRO A 295 -13.67 16.78 5.80
N GLU A 296 -14.38 16.92 4.67
CA GLU A 296 -14.24 16.01 3.53
C GLU A 296 -12.99 16.26 2.67
N CYS A 297 -12.37 17.44 2.79
CA CYS A 297 -11.19 17.83 2.01
C CYS A 297 -9.91 17.83 2.87
N HIS A 298 -10.07 17.74 4.18
CA HIS A 298 -8.98 17.74 5.14
C HIS A 298 -8.01 16.56 4.91
N CYS A 299 -6.73 16.87 4.82
CA CYS A 299 -5.63 15.91 4.80
C CYS A 299 -4.51 16.43 5.72
N SER A 300 -4.27 15.73 6.83
CA SER A 300 -3.14 15.93 7.74
C SER A 300 -2.08 14.84 7.51
N PRO A 301 -0.75 15.14 7.58
CA PRO A 301 -0.08 16.44 7.75
C PRO A 301 0.31 17.11 6.41
N PHE A 302 0.80 18.35 6.48
CA PHE A 302 1.32 19.07 5.32
C PHE A 302 2.63 18.44 4.81
N SER A 303 3.03 18.75 3.57
CA SER A 303 4.28 18.26 2.99
C SER A 303 5.52 18.86 3.69
N GLU A 304 6.31 18.05 4.37
CA GLU A 304 7.60 18.50 4.93
C GLU A 304 8.61 18.85 3.83
N GLU A 305 8.60 18.12 2.72
CA GLU A 305 9.39 18.45 1.55
C GLU A 305 9.04 19.85 1.01
N PHE A 306 7.75 20.17 0.89
CA PHE A 306 7.33 21.48 0.40
C PHE A 306 7.68 22.60 1.39
N LYS A 307 7.49 22.40 2.70
CA LYS A 307 7.96 23.36 3.71
C LYS A 307 9.46 23.60 3.62
N THR A 308 10.24 22.54 3.38
CA THR A 308 11.69 22.66 3.21
C THR A 308 12.02 23.51 1.99
N VAL A 309 11.30 23.37 0.88
CA VAL A 309 11.43 24.25 -0.29
C VAL A 309 11.10 25.70 0.07
N LEU A 310 9.96 25.96 0.70
CA LEU A 310 9.55 27.31 1.11
C LEU A 310 10.58 27.97 2.04
N ARG A 311 11.10 27.23 3.04
CA ARG A 311 12.14 27.73 3.96
C ARG A 311 13.47 28.06 3.28
N ARG A 312 13.76 27.49 2.10
CA ARG A 312 14.95 27.83 1.31
C ARG A 312 14.79 29.14 0.54
N MET A 313 13.56 29.55 0.26
CA MET A 313 13.24 30.82 -0.41
C MET A 313 13.22 31.99 0.58
N LYS A 314 14.34 32.19 1.29
CA LYS A 314 14.44 33.09 2.45
C LYS A 314 14.08 34.56 2.18
N ASP A 315 14.25 35.00 0.93
CA ASP A 315 14.04 36.39 0.52
C ASP A 315 12.69 36.60 -0.21
N ASP A 316 11.85 35.57 -0.29
CA ASP A 316 10.55 35.62 -0.95
C ASP A 316 9.43 35.90 0.07
N GLU A 317 8.82 37.09 -0.02
CA GLU A 317 7.72 37.50 0.87
C GLU A 317 6.51 36.55 0.80
N ASP A 318 6.23 35.98 -0.37
CA ASP A 318 5.12 35.06 -0.55
C ASP A 318 5.43 33.69 0.07
N ALA A 319 6.69 33.24 0.03
CA ALA A 319 7.14 32.05 0.75
C ALA A 319 7.06 32.22 2.27
N ALA A 320 7.40 33.40 2.80
CA ALA A 320 7.25 33.70 4.23
C ALA A 320 5.78 33.66 4.65
N ARG A 321 4.89 34.32 3.89
CA ARG A 321 3.44 34.27 4.13
C ARG A 321 2.88 32.85 4.01
N ALA A 322 3.33 32.08 3.03
CA ALA A 322 2.94 30.69 2.84
C ALA A 322 3.21 29.84 4.09
N LEU A 323 4.39 29.98 4.69
CA LEU A 323 4.73 29.29 5.94
C LEU A 323 3.81 29.70 7.09
N GLU A 324 3.50 30.98 7.24
CA GLU A 324 2.53 31.46 8.25
C GLU A 324 1.14 30.83 8.06
N TYR A 325 0.63 30.78 6.82
CA TYR A 325 -0.64 30.10 6.53
C TYR A 325 -0.57 28.61 6.86
N ILE A 326 0.52 27.92 6.54
CA ILE A 326 0.65 26.50 6.83
C ILE A 326 0.58 26.25 8.35
N ASP A 327 1.32 27.03 9.14
CA ASP A 327 1.36 26.90 10.59
C ASP A 327 -0.01 27.17 11.25
N ILE A 328 -0.79 28.12 10.70
CA ILE A 328 -2.13 28.45 11.20
C ILE A 328 -3.16 27.38 10.82
N TYR A 329 -3.16 26.88 9.58
CA TYR A 329 -4.29 26.10 9.06
C TYR A 329 -4.06 24.59 9.04
N PHE A 330 -2.81 24.12 9.15
CA PHE A 330 -2.49 22.69 9.15
C PHE A 330 -2.12 22.12 10.53
N HIS A 331 -2.10 22.96 11.59
CA HIS A 331 -1.91 22.61 13.02
C HIS A 331 -1.32 21.21 13.24
N GLU A 332 -0.01 21.12 13.16
CA GLU A 332 0.72 19.86 13.33
C GLU A 332 1.09 19.67 14.79
N GLU A 333 0.55 18.62 15.43
CA GLU A 333 0.97 18.14 16.76
C GLU A 333 2.29 17.38 16.71
#